data_AF-A0A926BS95-F1
#
_entry.id   AF-A0A926BS95-F1
#
_cell.length_a   1.000
_cell.length_b   1.000
_cell.length_c   1.000
_cell.angle_alpha   90.00
_cell.angle_beta   90.00
_cell.angle_gamma   90.00
#
_symmetry.space_group_name_H-M   'P 1'
#
loop_
_entity.id
_entity.type
_entity.pdbx_description
1 polymer ?
#
loop_
_entity_poly.entity_id
_entity_poly.type
_entity_poly.pdbx_seq_one_letter_code
_entity_poly.pdbx_strand_id
1 'polypeptide(L)'
;MFAAATLLAAILAPASVSRAETVVDNLSAIAEENTTLDTTRLFGQAFTTGANGGTLSSVVLALVADTGSPSVRLSLRPYSTTSFPTDNAVVLNTVAVSTVGGYTFTPQTTVSLLANTSDWLVAQTTTGTALWDYTLSQAIIGTGSLPAAVTAARSTDNGASLSETYSLADGPQQFAVIINPVTVVPESGTAVLLLTALCVGAECFRVMKRHQNRSPKKDIPILLTNGKKREYNRLDFLKSLT
;
A
#
# COMPACT_ATOMS: atom_id res chain seq x y z
N MET A 1 -35.11 40.66 -10.83
CA MET A 1 -33.63 40.55 -10.74
C MET A 1 -33.31 39.47 -9.74
N PHE A 2 -32.60 38.41 -10.13
CA PHE A 2 -32.14 37.36 -9.20
C PHE A 2 -30.61 37.38 -9.20
N ALA A 3 -30.01 37.63 -8.04
CA ALA A 3 -28.58 37.58 -7.85
C ALA A 3 -28.18 36.11 -7.58
N ALA A 4 -27.33 35.55 -8.44
CA ALA A 4 -26.75 34.23 -8.21
C ALA A 4 -25.58 34.36 -7.22
N ALA A 5 -25.74 33.81 -6.02
CA ALA A 5 -24.67 33.76 -5.03
C ALA A 5 -23.71 32.61 -5.34
N THR A 6 -22.52 32.93 -5.84
CA THR A 6 -21.49 31.93 -6.17
C THR A 6 -20.79 31.45 -4.89
N LEU A 7 -21.21 30.30 -4.35
CA LEU A 7 -20.60 29.70 -3.17
C LEU A 7 -19.26 29.01 -3.54
N LEU A 8 -18.14 29.66 -3.26
CA LEU A 8 -16.80 29.09 -3.49
C LEU A 8 -16.41 28.15 -2.33
N ALA A 9 -16.75 26.86 -2.44
CA ALA A 9 -16.32 25.85 -1.48
C ALA A 9 -14.85 25.45 -1.72
N ALA A 10 -13.94 26.01 -0.93
CA ALA A 10 -12.55 25.58 -0.91
C ALA A 10 -12.42 24.23 -0.17
N ILE A 11 -12.37 23.13 -0.93
CA ILE A 11 -12.16 21.79 -0.39
C ILE A 11 -10.68 21.63 -0.04
N LEU A 12 -10.34 21.68 1.25
CA LEU A 12 -9.03 21.25 1.74
C LEU A 12 -8.89 19.75 1.48
N ALA A 13 -8.04 19.37 0.53
CA ALA A 13 -7.59 17.99 0.43
C ALA A 13 -6.71 17.67 1.66
N PRO A 14 -6.98 16.60 2.43
CA PRO A 14 -6.15 16.23 3.55
C PRO A 14 -4.78 15.77 3.04
N ALA A 15 -3.71 16.43 3.49
CA ALA A 15 -2.35 15.96 3.25
C ALA A 15 -2.15 14.63 3.99
N SER A 16 -1.98 13.54 3.25
CA SER A 16 -1.67 12.22 3.81
C SER A 16 -0.26 12.26 4.41
N VAL A 17 -0.16 12.38 5.73
CA VAL A 17 1.11 12.22 6.45
C VAL A 17 1.52 10.76 6.33
N SER A 18 2.62 10.49 5.64
CA SER A 18 3.24 9.15 5.66
C SER A 18 3.69 8.85 7.08
N ARG A 19 3.17 7.77 7.65
CA ARG A 19 3.60 7.23 8.96
C ARG A 19 4.30 5.91 8.70
N ALA A 20 5.38 5.66 9.42
CA ALA A 20 6.04 4.37 9.42
C ALA A 20 5.05 3.24 9.77
N GLU A 21 5.13 2.14 9.01
CA GLU A 21 4.26 0.98 9.05
C GLU A 21 5.07 -0.26 9.47
N THR A 22 4.52 -1.04 10.39
CA THR A 22 5.11 -2.31 10.81
C THR A 22 4.71 -3.40 9.80
N VAL A 23 5.71 -4.05 9.19
CA VAL A 23 5.49 -5.18 8.28
C VAL A 23 5.34 -6.47 9.09
N VAL A 24 6.29 -6.74 9.99
CA VAL A 24 6.26 -7.82 10.97
C VAL A 24 6.83 -7.26 12.27
N ASP A 25 6.24 -7.63 13.41
CA ASP A 25 6.76 -7.41 14.76
C ASP A 25 6.22 -8.50 15.69
N ASN A 26 7.11 -9.18 16.38
CA ASN A 26 6.81 -10.07 17.51
C ASN A 26 7.82 -9.89 18.66
N LEU A 27 8.48 -8.73 18.75
CA LEU A 27 9.45 -8.42 19.82
C LEU A 27 8.83 -8.50 21.23
N SER A 28 7.51 -8.37 21.33
CA SER A 28 6.73 -8.51 22.57
C SER A 28 6.54 -9.95 23.05
N ALA A 29 6.91 -10.96 22.25
CA ALA A 29 6.95 -12.34 22.69
C ALA A 29 8.08 -12.56 23.71
N ILE A 30 7.89 -13.53 24.61
CA ILE A 30 8.95 -13.98 25.51
C ILE A 30 9.94 -14.80 24.68
N ALA A 31 11.24 -14.51 24.80
CA ALA A 31 12.28 -15.35 24.21
C ALA A 31 12.26 -16.73 24.87
N GLU A 32 12.16 -17.77 24.07
CA GLU A 32 12.10 -19.17 24.50
C GLU A 32 13.47 -19.85 24.39
N GLU A 33 14.21 -19.50 23.34
CA GLU A 33 15.54 -20.02 23.01
C GLU A 33 16.41 -18.93 22.36
N ASN A 34 17.66 -19.25 22.05
CA ASN A 34 18.58 -18.36 21.33
C ASN A 34 19.52 -19.15 20.41
N THR A 35 20.06 -18.46 19.40
CA THR A 35 21.03 -19.03 18.45
C THR A 35 22.31 -18.22 18.42
N THR A 36 23.47 -18.88 18.38
CA THR A 36 24.77 -18.21 18.34
C THR A 36 25.05 -17.62 16.97
N LEU A 37 25.23 -16.29 16.93
CA LEU A 37 25.84 -15.57 15.84
C LEU A 37 27.36 -15.52 16.03
N ASP A 38 28.10 -15.85 14.99
CA ASP A 38 29.56 -15.72 14.94
C ASP A 38 30.04 -15.25 13.56
N THR A 39 31.35 -15.26 13.34
CA THR A 39 32.00 -14.80 12.10
C THR A 39 32.03 -15.86 10.99
N THR A 40 31.62 -17.09 11.27
CA THR A 40 31.69 -18.26 10.37
C THR A 40 30.30 -18.73 9.91
N ARG A 41 29.25 -18.40 10.65
CA ARG A 41 27.87 -18.83 10.40
C ARG A 41 26.97 -17.63 10.11
N LEU A 42 26.17 -17.76 9.05
CA LEU A 42 25.07 -16.85 8.77
C LEU A 42 23.80 -17.41 9.42
N PHE A 43 23.04 -16.57 10.11
CA PHE A 43 21.69 -16.90 10.57
C PHE A 43 20.68 -16.01 9.87
N GLY A 44 19.61 -16.59 9.33
CA GLY A 44 18.58 -15.87 8.58
C GLY A 44 17.20 -16.08 9.17
N GLN A 45 16.39 -15.03 9.24
CA GLN A 45 14.94 -15.11 9.46
C GLN A 45 14.23 -14.40 8.29
N ALA A 46 13.19 -15.02 7.75
CA ALA A 46 12.48 -14.53 6.57
C ALA A 46 11.17 -13.84 6.95
N PHE A 47 10.80 -12.84 6.17
CA PHE A 47 9.50 -12.20 6.24
C PHE A 47 8.96 -11.98 4.83
N THR A 48 7.65 -11.79 4.73
CA THR A 48 6.94 -11.45 3.51
C THR A 48 6.26 -10.10 3.71
N THR A 49 6.48 -9.15 2.82
CA THR A 49 5.80 -7.86 2.87
C THR A 49 4.30 -7.98 2.59
N GLY A 50 3.52 -7.02 3.08
CA GLY A 50 2.08 -6.96 2.85
C GLY A 50 1.72 -6.53 1.43
N ALA A 51 0.43 -6.20 1.24
CA ALA A 51 -0.10 -5.70 -0.04
C ALA A 51 0.54 -4.39 -0.52
N ASN A 52 1.20 -3.64 0.38
CA ASN A 52 1.93 -2.42 0.07
C ASN A 52 3.45 -2.65 0.21
N GLY A 53 4.21 -2.11 -0.75
CA GLY A 53 5.66 -1.94 -0.63
C GLY A 53 6.01 -0.61 0.06
N GLY A 54 7.29 -0.40 0.31
CA GLY A 54 7.79 0.80 0.98
C GLY A 54 9.30 0.87 1.02
N THR A 55 9.82 1.97 1.55
CA THR A 55 11.25 2.09 1.88
C THR A 55 11.48 1.50 3.26
N LEU A 56 12.38 0.53 3.41
CA LEU A 56 12.79 0.01 4.71
C LEU A 56 13.35 1.16 5.57
N SER A 57 12.73 1.38 6.72
CA SER A 57 13.13 2.42 7.69
C SER A 57 14.12 1.84 8.70
N SER A 58 13.80 0.67 9.24
CA SER A 58 14.66 -0.02 10.21
C SER A 58 14.21 -1.48 10.40
N VAL A 59 15.14 -2.31 10.85
CA VAL A 59 14.88 -3.63 11.43
C VAL A 59 15.33 -3.61 12.89
N VAL A 60 14.63 -4.30 13.79
CA VAL A 60 15.01 -4.44 15.19
C VAL A 60 15.12 -5.93 15.52
N LEU A 61 16.25 -6.35 16.10
CA LEU A 61 16.48 -7.74 16.55
C LEU A 61 16.63 -7.79 18.07
N ALA A 62 16.13 -8.83 18.72
CA ALA A 62 16.46 -9.13 20.12
C ALA A 62 17.81 -9.85 20.19
N LEU A 63 18.84 -9.22 20.77
CA LEU A 63 20.21 -9.74 20.82
C LEU A 63 20.78 -9.70 22.24
N VAL A 64 21.72 -10.61 22.49
CA VAL A 64 22.51 -10.69 23.73
C VAL A 64 24.00 -10.69 23.38
N ALA A 65 24.79 -9.94 24.15
CA ALA A 65 26.25 -10.07 24.12
C ALA A 65 26.69 -11.34 24.87
N ASP A 66 27.37 -12.25 24.19
CA ASP A 66 27.95 -13.45 24.82
C ASP A 66 29.44 -13.22 25.11
N THR A 67 30.29 -13.18 24.08
CA THR A 67 31.74 -12.99 24.27
C THR A 67 32.38 -12.00 23.29
N GLY A 68 33.36 -11.24 23.78
CA GLY A 68 34.28 -10.44 22.95
C GLY A 68 33.73 -9.12 22.41
N SER A 69 32.75 -8.49 23.10
CA SER A 69 32.10 -7.24 22.69
C SER A 69 31.64 -7.29 21.22
N PRO A 70 30.73 -8.23 20.89
CA PRO A 70 30.41 -8.56 19.51
C PRO A 70 29.80 -7.37 18.77
N SER A 71 30.10 -7.29 17.47
CA SER A 71 29.38 -6.41 16.55
C SER A 71 28.62 -7.27 15.55
N VAL A 72 27.30 -7.10 15.50
CA VAL A 72 26.41 -7.83 14.58
C VAL A 72 26.21 -7.01 13.32
N ARG A 73 26.42 -7.62 12.17
CA ARG A 73 26.11 -7.07 10.85
C ARG A 73 24.82 -7.70 10.36
N LEU A 74 23.84 -6.87 10.01
CA LEU A 74 22.58 -7.31 9.42
C LEU A 74 22.55 -6.97 7.92
N SER A 75 22.08 -7.93 7.13
CA SER A 75 21.87 -7.77 5.68
C SER A 75 20.49 -8.25 5.27
N LEU A 76 19.87 -7.56 4.33
CA LEU A 76 18.70 -8.02 3.60
C LEU A 76 19.16 -8.80 2.37
N ARG A 77 18.55 -9.95 2.07
CA ARG A 77 18.83 -10.74 0.86
C ARG A 77 17.51 -11.27 0.26
N PRO A 78 17.41 -11.49 -1.06
CA PRO A 78 16.22 -12.10 -1.66
C PRO A 78 15.92 -13.47 -1.06
N TYR A 79 14.64 -13.80 -0.86
CA TYR A 79 14.26 -15.11 -0.34
C TYR A 79 14.61 -16.27 -1.27
N SER A 80 15.06 -17.36 -0.67
CA SER A 80 15.38 -18.64 -1.30
C SER A 80 15.25 -19.74 -0.26
N THR A 81 14.68 -20.88 -0.63
CA THR A 81 14.51 -22.05 0.26
C THR A 81 15.74 -22.94 0.32
N THR A 82 16.80 -22.64 -0.44
CA THR A 82 18.02 -23.46 -0.54
C THR A 82 19.32 -22.71 -0.25
N SER A 83 19.28 -21.37 -0.19
CA SER A 83 20.47 -20.52 -0.04
C SER A 83 20.14 -19.15 0.58
N PHE A 84 21.17 -18.36 0.87
CA PHE A 84 21.08 -16.92 1.18
C PHE A 84 21.77 -16.11 0.06
N PRO A 85 21.08 -15.84 -1.07
CA PRO A 85 21.68 -15.26 -2.28
C PRO A 85 22.56 -14.03 -2.03
N THR A 86 23.82 -14.11 -2.44
CA THR A 86 24.84 -13.07 -2.16
C THR A 86 24.76 -11.87 -3.10
N ASP A 87 24.35 -12.09 -4.34
CA ASP A 87 24.58 -11.14 -5.44
C ASP A 87 23.72 -9.87 -5.33
N ASN A 88 22.67 -9.92 -4.50
CA ASN A 88 21.79 -8.80 -4.18
C ASN A 88 21.71 -8.56 -2.65
N ALA A 89 22.75 -8.94 -1.90
CA ALA A 89 22.79 -8.74 -0.45
C ALA A 89 23.01 -7.26 -0.10
N VAL A 90 21.99 -6.63 0.50
CA VAL A 90 22.05 -5.24 0.95
C VAL A 90 22.41 -5.19 2.43
N VAL A 91 23.57 -4.62 2.76
CA VAL A 91 23.95 -4.40 4.17
C VAL A 91 23.09 -3.29 4.75
N LEU A 92 22.40 -3.56 5.86
CA LEU A 92 21.61 -2.55 6.54
C LEU A 92 22.52 -1.68 7.41
N ASN A 93 23.13 -2.29 8.43
CA ASN A 93 24.18 -1.68 9.25
C ASN A 93 24.96 -2.76 10.03
N THR A 94 26.04 -2.34 10.69
CA THR A 94 26.71 -3.10 11.76
C THR A 94 26.51 -2.37 13.10
N VAL A 95 26.11 -3.09 14.13
CA VAL A 95 25.78 -2.55 15.47
C VAL A 95 26.55 -3.31 16.55
N ALA A 96 27.17 -2.58 17.48
CA ALA A 96 27.83 -3.18 18.64
C ALA A 96 26.79 -3.64 19.67
N VAL A 97 26.90 -4.89 20.10
CA VAL A 97 26.02 -5.53 21.09
C VAL A 97 26.78 -5.67 22.41
N SER A 98 26.18 -5.18 23.48
CA SER A 98 26.83 -4.98 24.79
C SER A 98 25.99 -5.48 25.98
N THR A 99 24.68 -5.66 25.79
CA THR A 99 23.72 -6.11 26.80
C THR A 99 22.63 -6.95 26.12
N VAL A 100 21.75 -7.57 26.91
CA VAL A 100 20.45 -8.07 26.42
C VAL A 100 19.61 -6.87 25.96
N GLY A 101 18.97 -6.95 24.79
CA GLY A 101 17.99 -5.94 24.38
C GLY A 101 17.63 -5.92 22.89
N GLY A 102 16.73 -5.00 22.53
CA GLY A 102 16.39 -4.73 21.13
C GLY A 102 17.41 -3.80 20.46
N TYR A 103 18.01 -4.25 19.36
CA TYR A 103 19.02 -3.49 18.61
C TYR A 103 18.48 -3.10 17.23
N THR A 104 18.52 -1.79 16.94
CA THR A 104 17.97 -1.20 15.71
C THR A 104 19.03 -1.08 14.60
N PHE A 105 18.73 -1.68 13.46
CA PHE A 105 19.50 -1.64 12.22
C PHE A 105 18.79 -0.74 11.21
N THR A 106 19.29 0.48 11.04
CA THR A 106 18.82 1.43 10.01
C THR A 106 19.65 1.25 8.74
N PRO A 107 19.05 1.12 7.54
CA PRO A 107 19.80 1.06 6.29
C PRO A 107 20.66 2.31 6.07
N GLN A 108 21.93 2.12 5.64
CA GLN A 108 22.82 3.25 5.28
C GLN A 108 22.45 3.92 3.94
N THR A 109 21.68 3.23 3.11
CA THR A 109 21.13 3.73 1.83
C THR A 109 19.64 3.42 1.75
N THR A 110 18.91 4.11 0.88
CA THR A 110 17.48 3.82 0.62
C THR A 110 17.30 2.39 0.10
N VAL A 111 16.57 1.55 0.84
CA VAL A 111 16.23 0.18 0.44
C VAL A 111 14.73 0.08 0.20
N SER A 112 14.34 -0.18 -1.05
CA SER A 112 12.93 -0.37 -1.42
C SER A 112 12.55 -1.84 -1.28
N LEU A 113 11.49 -2.12 -0.51
CA LEU A 113 10.83 -3.41 -0.45
C LEU A 113 9.60 -3.42 -1.36
N LEU A 114 9.49 -4.45 -2.20
CA LEU A 114 8.33 -4.67 -3.06
C LEU A 114 7.16 -5.22 -2.23
N ALA A 115 5.92 -5.06 -2.71
CA ALA A 115 4.74 -5.66 -2.10
C ALA A 115 4.71 -7.18 -2.30
N ASN A 116 4.08 -7.92 -1.37
CA ASN A 116 3.91 -9.38 -1.40
C ASN A 116 5.19 -10.17 -1.73
N THR A 117 6.34 -9.66 -1.31
CA THR A 117 7.67 -10.18 -1.63
C THR A 117 8.32 -10.70 -0.37
N SER A 118 8.98 -11.85 -0.47
CA SER A 118 9.70 -12.44 0.67
C SER A 118 11.18 -12.10 0.60
N ASP A 119 11.75 -11.75 1.75
CA ASP A 119 13.17 -11.44 1.91
C ASP A 119 13.73 -12.09 3.18
N TRP A 120 15.03 -12.33 3.18
CA TRP A 120 15.82 -12.81 4.32
C TRP A 120 16.48 -11.65 5.07
N LEU A 121 16.29 -11.60 6.38
CA LEU A 121 17.13 -10.86 7.33
C LEU A 121 18.27 -11.76 7.78
N VAL A 122 19.46 -11.56 7.22
CA VAL A 122 20.65 -12.40 7.49
C VAL A 122 21.64 -11.66 8.38
N ALA A 123 21.80 -12.17 9.60
CA ALA A 123 22.73 -11.71 10.63
C ALA A 123 24.00 -12.58 10.72
N GLN A 124 25.09 -11.95 11.12
CA GLN A 124 26.38 -12.57 11.48
C GLN A 124 27.12 -11.62 12.44
N THR A 125 28.12 -12.09 13.19
CA THR A 125 29.06 -11.16 13.82
C THR A 125 30.19 -10.77 12.87
N THR A 126 30.83 -9.64 13.13
CA THR A 126 32.13 -9.26 12.57
C THR A 126 33.28 -9.55 13.54
N THR A 127 32.97 -9.63 14.84
CA THR A 127 33.88 -9.92 15.95
C THR A 127 33.12 -10.63 17.06
N GLY A 128 33.81 -11.49 17.83
CA GLY A 128 33.22 -12.17 18.99
C GLY A 128 32.02 -13.05 18.64
N THR A 129 31.20 -13.33 19.64
CA THR A 129 29.92 -14.05 19.49
C THR A 129 28.79 -13.29 20.18
N ALA A 130 27.63 -13.29 19.56
CA ALA A 130 26.38 -12.77 20.11
C ALA A 130 25.33 -13.88 20.06
N LEU A 131 24.27 -13.77 20.85
CA LEU A 131 23.09 -14.61 20.71
C LEU A 131 21.98 -13.78 20.06
N TRP A 132 21.25 -14.37 19.12
CA TRP A 132 19.96 -13.83 18.66
C TRP A 132 18.87 -14.61 19.40
N ASP A 133 18.15 -13.91 20.27
CA ASP A 133 17.02 -14.46 21.02
C ASP A 133 15.85 -14.72 20.06
N TYR A 134 15.05 -15.75 20.35
CA TYR A 134 13.88 -16.06 19.55
C TYR A 134 12.73 -16.72 20.31
N THR A 135 11.56 -16.62 19.69
CA THR A 135 10.35 -17.38 20.03
C THR A 135 9.98 -18.28 18.85
N LEU A 136 9.28 -19.38 19.15
CA LEU A 136 8.55 -20.24 18.23
C LEU A 136 7.13 -19.72 17.94
N SER A 137 6.70 -18.65 18.63
CA SER A 137 5.39 -18.03 18.46
C SER A 137 5.22 -17.39 17.08
N GLN A 138 4.19 -17.85 16.37
CA GLN A 138 3.74 -17.33 15.08
C GLN A 138 2.94 -16.02 15.19
N ALA A 139 2.75 -15.50 16.40
CA ALA A 139 1.97 -14.29 16.65
C ALA A 139 2.76 -13.04 16.22
N ILE A 140 2.45 -12.55 15.02
CA ILE A 140 3.01 -11.32 14.45
C ILE A 140 1.99 -10.18 14.45
N ILE A 141 2.48 -8.95 14.58
CA ILE A 141 1.73 -7.71 14.39
C ILE A 141 2.31 -7.01 13.16
N GLY A 142 1.44 -6.58 12.24
CA GLY A 142 1.86 -5.85 11.04
C GLY A 142 0.98 -6.14 9.82
N THR A 143 1.43 -5.68 8.66
CA THR A 143 0.74 -5.89 7.37
C THR A 143 1.32 -7.02 6.53
N GLY A 144 2.49 -7.53 6.90
CA GLY A 144 3.17 -8.65 6.27
C GLY A 144 2.85 -10.00 6.92
N SER A 145 3.66 -10.99 6.59
CA SER A 145 3.55 -12.36 7.09
C SER A 145 4.93 -13.05 7.14
N LEU A 146 4.95 -14.32 7.51
CA LEU A 146 6.13 -15.18 7.43
C LEU A 146 5.90 -16.25 6.36
N PRO A 147 6.90 -16.60 5.54
CA PRO A 147 6.72 -17.56 4.46
C PRO A 147 6.48 -18.98 4.98
N ALA A 148 5.55 -19.71 4.36
CA ALA A 148 5.09 -21.01 4.86
C ALA A 148 6.12 -22.15 4.78
N ALA A 149 7.19 -22.03 3.98
CA ALA A 149 8.14 -23.10 3.72
C ALA A 149 9.32 -23.10 4.70
N VAL A 150 10.17 -22.06 4.62
CA VAL A 150 11.34 -21.89 5.49
C VAL A 150 11.28 -20.49 6.09
N THR A 151 11.07 -20.40 7.41
CA THR A 151 10.96 -19.13 8.14
C THR A 151 12.29 -18.68 8.74
N ALA A 152 13.16 -19.63 9.07
CA ALA A 152 14.52 -19.36 9.49
C ALA A 152 15.49 -20.40 8.93
N ALA A 153 16.77 -20.04 8.86
CA ALA A 153 17.80 -20.96 8.43
C ALA A 153 19.20 -20.56 8.95
N ARG A 154 20.14 -21.51 8.85
CA ARG A 154 21.57 -21.27 9.08
C ARG A 154 22.37 -21.68 7.85
N SER A 155 23.47 -20.98 7.58
CA SER A 155 24.46 -21.34 6.57
C SER A 155 25.87 -21.33 7.17
N THR A 156 26.70 -22.27 6.75
CA THR A 156 28.12 -22.41 7.14
C THR A 156 29.08 -22.11 5.98
N ASP A 157 28.56 -21.68 4.83
CA ASP A 157 29.28 -21.52 3.56
C ASP A 157 29.04 -20.14 2.92
N ASN A 158 28.90 -19.10 3.76
CA ASN A 158 28.62 -17.72 3.37
C ASN A 158 27.29 -17.51 2.59
N GLY A 159 26.40 -18.49 2.65
CA GLY A 159 25.05 -18.42 2.07
C GLY A 159 24.89 -19.19 0.77
N ALA A 160 25.87 -19.97 0.35
CA ALA A 160 25.73 -20.81 -0.84
C ALA A 160 24.70 -21.94 -0.63
N SER A 161 24.59 -22.48 0.58
CA SER A 161 23.56 -23.45 0.97
C SER A 161 23.04 -23.20 2.39
N LEU A 162 21.79 -23.61 2.64
CA LEU A 162 21.23 -23.67 4.00
C LEU A 162 21.61 -25.02 4.64
N SER A 163 22.39 -24.97 5.72
CA SER A 163 22.81 -26.15 6.48
C SER A 163 21.80 -26.60 7.52
N GLU A 164 20.85 -25.73 7.88
CA GLU A 164 19.73 -26.00 8.77
C GLU A 164 18.57 -25.07 8.39
N THR A 165 17.34 -25.58 8.42
CA THR A 165 16.12 -24.88 7.96
C THR A 165 14.97 -25.16 8.92
N TYR A 166 14.24 -24.12 9.30
CA TYR A 166 13.14 -24.21 10.24
C TYR A 166 11.82 -23.82 9.58
N SER A 167 10.74 -24.49 9.97
CA SER A 167 9.37 -24.22 9.51
C SER A 167 8.69 -23.17 10.40
N LEU A 168 7.49 -22.71 10.02
CA LEU A 168 6.68 -21.83 10.87
C LEU A 168 6.33 -22.44 12.24
N ALA A 169 6.29 -23.77 12.37
CA ALA A 169 5.97 -24.47 13.62
C ALA A 169 7.17 -24.62 14.58
N ASP A 170 8.39 -24.56 14.04
CA ASP A 170 9.64 -24.90 14.73
C ASP A 170 10.65 -23.73 14.67
N GLY A 171 10.19 -22.55 14.24
CA GLY A 171 11.04 -21.53 13.64
C GLY A 171 11.31 -20.33 14.54
N PRO A 172 12.58 -19.93 14.73
CA PRO A 172 12.95 -18.72 15.46
C PRO A 172 12.51 -17.45 14.72
N GLN A 173 11.79 -16.55 15.40
CA GLN A 173 11.11 -15.44 14.74
C GLN A 173 11.26 -14.04 15.40
N GLN A 174 12.05 -13.82 16.46
CA GLN A 174 11.96 -12.55 17.23
C GLN A 174 12.65 -11.35 16.56
N PHE A 175 11.89 -10.57 15.79
CA PHE A 175 12.31 -9.34 15.13
C PHE A 175 11.14 -8.38 14.85
N ALA A 176 11.46 -7.14 14.47
CA ALA A 176 10.52 -6.22 13.82
C ALA A 176 11.09 -5.61 12.54
N VAL A 177 10.27 -5.46 11.51
CA VAL A 177 10.55 -4.77 10.25
C VAL A 177 9.62 -3.57 10.12
N ILE A 178 10.19 -2.38 9.99
CA ILE A 178 9.45 -1.12 9.88
C ILE A 178 9.79 -0.46 8.53
N ILE A 179 8.76 -0.16 7.73
CA ILE A 179 8.86 0.55 6.45
C ILE A 179 8.26 1.95 6.55
N ASN A 180 8.67 2.84 5.65
CA ASN A 180 7.91 4.00 5.27
C ASN A 180 7.11 3.61 4.00
N PRO A 181 5.78 3.43 4.08
CA PRO A 181 5.00 2.92 2.96
C PRO A 181 5.01 3.92 1.80
N VAL A 182 4.91 3.40 0.57
CA VAL A 182 4.71 4.28 -0.59
C VAL A 182 3.32 4.91 -0.49
N THR A 183 3.27 6.20 -0.14
CA THR A 183 2.02 6.95 -0.19
C THR A 183 1.58 7.08 -1.64
N VAL A 184 0.59 6.27 -2.03
CA VAL A 184 -0.27 6.60 -3.18
C VAL A 184 -0.96 7.91 -2.83
N VAL A 185 -0.40 9.02 -3.33
CA VAL A 185 -1.02 10.34 -3.28
C VAL A 185 -2.38 10.19 -3.97
N PRO A 186 -3.51 10.40 -3.26
CA PRO A 186 -4.82 10.36 -3.89
C PRO A 186 -4.82 11.34 -5.06
N GLU A 187 -5.26 10.90 -6.24
CA GLU A 187 -5.27 11.75 -7.43
C GLU A 187 -5.89 13.10 -7.07
N SER A 188 -5.11 14.17 -7.29
CA SER A 188 -5.48 15.49 -6.78
C SER A 188 -6.89 15.85 -7.26
N GLY A 189 -7.80 16.17 -6.34
CA GLY A 189 -9.22 16.39 -6.65
C GLY A 189 -9.46 17.48 -7.71
N THR A 190 -8.46 18.32 -7.97
CA THR A 190 -8.32 19.20 -9.13
C THR A 190 -8.52 18.53 -10.50
N ALA A 191 -8.05 17.30 -10.70
CA ALA A 191 -8.27 16.56 -11.96
C ALA A 191 -9.74 16.17 -12.14
N VAL A 192 -10.37 15.66 -11.08
CA VAL A 192 -11.81 15.35 -11.04
C VAL A 192 -12.66 16.62 -11.17
N LEU A 193 -12.26 17.72 -10.52
CA LEU A 193 -12.90 19.03 -10.63
C LEU A 193 -12.82 19.61 -12.04
N LEU A 194 -11.67 19.48 -12.73
CA LEU A 194 -11.52 19.87 -14.13
C LEU A 194 -12.47 19.07 -15.04
N LEU A 195 -12.53 17.74 -14.89
CA LEU A 195 -13.48 16.91 -15.63
C LEU A 195 -14.94 17.32 -15.36
N THR A 196 -15.29 17.50 -14.08
CA THR A 196 -16.65 17.82 -13.66
C THR A 196 -17.07 19.21 -14.15
N ALA A 197 -16.18 20.21 -14.07
CA ALA A 197 -16.41 21.55 -14.59
C ALA A 197 -16.54 21.58 -16.12
N LEU A 198 -15.76 20.77 -16.84
CA LEU A 198 -15.90 20.61 -18.30
C LEU A 198 -17.24 19.96 -18.67
N CYS A 199 -17.67 18.91 -17.96
CA CYS A 199 -18.97 18.27 -18.18
C CYS A 199 -20.16 19.21 -17.90
N VAL A 200 -20.14 19.91 -16.76
CA VAL A 200 -21.18 20.89 -16.40
C VAL A 200 -21.18 22.07 -17.37
N GLY A 201 -20.01 22.59 -17.74
CA GLY A 201 -19.87 23.65 -18.74
C GLY A 201 -20.42 23.26 -20.12
N ALA A 202 -20.17 22.03 -20.56
CA ALA A 202 -20.68 21.49 -21.82
C ALA A 202 -22.21 21.38 -21.83
N GLU A 203 -22.83 20.93 -20.74
CA GLU A 203 -24.30 20.88 -20.64
C GLU A 203 -24.94 22.27 -20.53
N CYS A 204 -24.36 23.19 -19.74
CA CYS A 204 -24.80 24.59 -19.71
C CYS A 204 -24.77 25.23 -21.11
N PHE A 205 -23.70 25.00 -21.89
CA PHE A 205 -23.58 25.48 -23.26
C PHE A 205 -24.62 24.84 -24.21
N ARG A 206 -24.87 23.53 -24.07
CA ARG A 206 -25.94 22.82 -24.82
C ARG A 206 -27.32 23.41 -24.52
N VAL A 207 -27.64 23.70 -23.25
CA VAL A 207 -28.90 24.31 -22.83
C VAL A 207 -29.05 25.73 -23.41
N MET A 208 -28.02 26.58 -23.30
CA MET A 208 -28.03 27.92 -23.89
C MET A 208 -28.29 27.88 -25.40
N LYS A 209 -27.61 26.99 -26.14
CA LYS A 209 -27.80 26.85 -27.60
C LYS A 209 -29.21 26.37 -27.97
N ARG A 210 -29.84 25.51 -27.16
CA ARG A 210 -31.26 25.13 -27.33
C ARG A 210 -32.21 26.30 -27.11
N HIS A 211 -31.91 27.21 -26.19
CA HIS A 211 -32.72 28.41 -25.95
C HIS A 211 -32.58 29.45 -27.07
N GLN A 212 -31.38 29.69 -27.60
CA GLN A 212 -31.19 30.60 -28.74
C GLN A 212 -31.88 30.12 -30.03
N ASN A 213 -31.90 28.81 -30.29
CA ASN A 213 -32.61 28.24 -31.44
C ASN A 213 -34.15 28.16 -31.27
N ARG A 214 -34.69 28.48 -30.09
CA ARG A 214 -36.13 28.71 -29.93
C ARG A 214 -36.42 30.16 -30.31
N SER A 215 -36.53 30.41 -31.62
CA SER A 215 -37.16 31.64 -32.11
C SER A 215 -38.49 31.83 -31.37
N PRO A 216 -38.81 33.06 -30.90
CA PRO A 216 -40.09 33.29 -30.27
C PRO A 216 -41.17 32.94 -31.27
N LYS A 217 -41.96 31.89 -30.98
CA LYS A 217 -43.22 31.71 -31.68
C LYS A 217 -43.99 33.01 -31.49
N LYS A 218 -44.32 33.68 -32.60
CA LYS A 218 -45.34 34.73 -32.55
C LYS A 218 -46.61 34.05 -32.06
N ASP A 219 -46.94 34.27 -30.79
CA ASP A 219 -48.24 33.91 -30.27
C ASP A 219 -49.27 34.77 -31.01
N ILE A 220 -49.83 34.18 -32.06
CA ILE A 220 -50.97 34.74 -32.78
C ILE A 220 -52.10 34.77 -31.76
N PRO A 221 -52.67 35.94 -31.41
CA PRO A 221 -53.77 35.99 -30.48
C PRO A 221 -54.96 35.27 -31.10
N ILE A 222 -55.25 34.08 -30.58
CA ILE A 222 -56.46 33.33 -30.94
C ILE A 222 -57.64 34.11 -30.36
N LEU A 223 -58.27 34.93 -31.21
CA LEU A 223 -59.60 35.46 -30.93
C LEU A 223 -60.55 34.28 -30.72
N LEU A 224 -60.93 34.06 -29.47
CA LEU A 224 -62.05 33.21 -29.07
C LEU A 224 -63.35 33.83 -29.60
N THR A 225 -63.60 33.64 -30.89
CA THR A 225 -64.92 33.89 -31.48
C THR A 225 -65.84 32.72 -31.11
N ASN A 226 -66.94 33.06 -30.45
CA ASN A 226 -67.90 32.09 -29.93
C ASN A 226 -68.38 31.11 -31.01
N GLY A 227 -68.61 29.87 -30.59
CA GLY A 227 -68.98 28.76 -31.46
C GLY A 227 -70.17 29.08 -32.37
N LYS A 228 -70.00 28.82 -33.66
CA LYS A 228 -71.08 28.94 -34.64
C LYS A 228 -72.14 27.86 -34.42
N LYS A 229 -73.40 28.25 -34.58
CA LYS A 229 -74.47 27.35 -35.03
C LYS A 229 -73.99 26.54 -36.25
N ARG A 230 -74.16 25.22 -36.13
CA ARG A 230 -74.71 24.26 -37.10
C ARG A 230 -74.70 24.55 -38.62
N GLU A 231 -74.41 23.44 -39.32
CA GLU A 231 -74.94 22.99 -40.63
C GLU A 231 -74.50 23.76 -41.91
N TYR A 232 -74.42 23.15 -43.10
CA TYR A 232 -74.69 21.76 -43.55
C TYR A 232 -73.52 21.19 -44.40
N ASN A 233 -73.37 19.85 -44.46
CA ASN A 233 -72.54 19.17 -45.47
C ASN A 233 -73.33 19.02 -46.80
N ARG A 234 -72.69 19.35 -47.92
CA ARG A 234 -73.36 19.53 -49.23
C ARG A 234 -73.31 18.30 -50.16
N LEU A 235 -73.32 17.08 -49.60
CA LEU A 235 -72.97 15.85 -50.32
C LEU A 235 -74.05 14.76 -50.38
N ASP A 236 -75.15 14.89 -49.62
CA ASP A 236 -76.19 13.84 -49.55
C ASP A 236 -77.40 14.05 -50.50
N PHE A 237 -77.40 15.10 -51.33
CA PHE A 237 -78.56 15.45 -52.18
C PHE A 237 -78.51 14.92 -53.63
N LEU A 238 -77.52 14.09 -54.00
CA LEU A 238 -77.34 13.59 -55.38
C LEU A 238 -77.43 12.05 -55.51
N LYS A 239 -78.10 11.38 -54.56
CA LYS A 239 -78.36 9.92 -54.62
C LYS A 239 -79.85 9.52 -54.71
N SER A 240 -80.75 10.46 -55.01
CA SER A 240 -82.20 10.19 -55.15
C SER A 240 -82.74 10.43 -56.56
N LEU A 241 -81.92 10.19 -57.60
CA LEU A 241 -82.31 10.23 -59.01
C LEU A 241 -81.90 8.93 -59.71
N THR A 242 -82.50 7.82 -59.26
CA THR A 242 -82.79 6.60 -60.02
C THR A 242 -83.82 5.78 -59.25
#